data_AF-A0A920DPC3-F1
#
_entry.id   AF-A0A920DPC3-F1
#
_cell.length_a   1.000
_cell.length_b   1.000
_cell.length_c   1.000
_cell.angle_alpha   90.00
_cell.angle_beta   90.00
_cell.angle_gamma   90.00
#
_symmetry.space_group_name_H-M   'P 1'
#
loop_
_entity.id
_entity.type
_entity.pdbx_description
1 polymer ?
#
loop_
_entity_poly.entity_id
_entity_poly.type
_entity_poly.pdbx_seq_one_letter_code
_entity_poly.pdbx_strand_id
1 'polypeptide(L)' 'MKLSLDTDSLGLSVSNPDSGNASDEISVSYQAEPLEIGFNARYLMDITSQLDGELATFELSNSGAPTIVRDGEDTMHSMC' A
#
# COMPACT_ATOMS: atom_id res chain seq x y z
N MET A 1 -4.01 -7.38 -7.48
CA MET A 1 -3.52 -7.98 -6.23
C MET A 1 -4.53 -7.71 -5.13
N LYS A 2 -4.49 -8.49 -4.07
CA LYS A 2 -5.27 -8.28 -2.86
C LYS A 2 -4.36 -7.71 -1.79
N LEU A 3 -4.82 -6.66 -1.10
CA LEU A 3 -4.21 -6.09 0.08
C LEU A 3 -5.09 -6.46 1.27
N SER A 4 -4.50 -7.05 2.30
CA SER A 4 -5.17 -7.44 3.55
C SER A 4 -4.45 -6.73 4.70
N LEU A 5 -5.09 -5.71 5.27
CA LEU A 5 -4.58 -4.96 6.42
C LEU A 5 -5.15 -5.55 7.70
N ASP A 6 -4.27 -5.83 8.65
CA ASP A 6 -4.60 -6.17 10.03
C ASP A 6 -3.70 -5.33 10.96
N THR A 7 -3.87 -5.49 12.28
CA THR A 7 -3.10 -4.70 13.24
C THR A 7 -1.60 -4.89 13.00
N ASP A 8 -0.90 -3.80 12.73
CA ASP A 8 0.53 -3.73 12.43
C ASP A 8 1.03 -4.58 11.24
N SER A 9 0.13 -5.04 10.35
CA SER A 9 0.50 -5.91 9.23
C SER A 9 -0.25 -5.60 7.93
N LEU A 10 0.46 -5.76 6.81
CA LEU A 10 -0.06 -5.66 5.46
C LEU A 10 0.30 -6.93 4.69
N GLY A 11 -0.70 -7.74 4.40
CA GLY A 11 -0.61 -8.90 3.51
C GLY A 11 -0.83 -8.49 2.05
N LEU A 12 0.07 -8.93 1.17
CA LEU A 12 -0.03 -8.81 -0.27
C LEU A 12 -0.29 -10.19 -0.87
N SER A 13 -1.30 -10.33 -1.73
CA SER A 13 -1.56 -11.61 -2.41
C SER A 13 -1.92 -11.43 -3.87
N VAL A 14 -1.39 -12.32 -4.71
CA VAL A 14 -1.69 -12.41 -6.14
C VAL A 14 -2.00 -13.85 -6.45
N SER A 15 -3.08 -14.08 -7.20
CA SER A 15 -3.47 -15.40 -7.69
C SER A 15 -3.59 -15.32 -9.19
N ASN A 16 -2.79 -16.12 -9.90
CA ASN A 16 -2.84 -16.23 -11.35
C ASN A 16 -3.14 -17.69 -11.72
N PRO A 17 -4.23 -17.99 -12.45
CA PRO A 17 -4.64 -19.37 -12.72
C PRO A 17 -3.55 -20.23 -13.38
N ASP A 18 -2.73 -19.63 -14.24
CA ASP A 18 -1.69 -20.32 -14.99
C ASP A 18 -0.33 -20.38 -14.27
N SER A 19 -0.09 -19.46 -13.34
CA SER A 19 1.25 -19.24 -12.74
C SER A 19 1.29 -19.51 -11.23
N GLY A 20 0.14 -19.83 -10.63
CA GLY A 20 0.01 -20.09 -9.20
C GLY A 20 -0.27 -18.84 -8.36
N ASN A 21 -0.06 -18.99 -7.06
CA ASN A 21 -0.35 -17.96 -6.07
C ASN A 21 0.96 -17.47 -5.45
N ALA A 22 1.09 -16.16 -5.28
CA ALA A 22 2.18 -15.53 -4.54
C ALA A 22 1.60 -14.70 -3.40
N SER A 23 2.25 -14.72 -2.23
CA SER A 23 1.83 -13.92 -1.08
C SER A 23 3.05 -13.44 -0.31
N ASP A 24 2.94 -12.24 0.25
CA ASP A 24 3.98 -11.57 1.02
C ASP A 24 3.35 -10.82 2.21
N GLU A 25 4.13 -10.54 3.24
CA GLU A 25 3.65 -9.88 4.46
C GLU A 25 4.67 -8.84 4.94
N ILE A 26 4.17 -7.62 5.18
CA ILE A 26 4.99 -6.47 5.53
C ILE A 26 4.49 -5.87 6.84
N SER A 27 5.41 -5.59 7.77
CA SER A 27 5.10 -4.84 8.99
C SER A 27 4.82 -3.38 8.65
N VAL A 28 3.68 -2.86 9.11
CA VAL A 28 3.24 -1.47 8.90
C VAL A 28 2.70 -0.90 10.20
N SER A 29 2.50 0.42 10.29
CA SER A 29 1.75 0.99 11.42
C SER A 29 0.28 1.13 11.02
N TYR A 30 -0.56 0.18 11.43
CA TYR A 30 -2.00 0.17 11.15
C TYR A 30 -2.78 -0.24 12.39
N GLN A 31 -3.69 0.63 12.84
CA GLN A 31 -4.48 0.45 14.07
C GLN A 31 -6.00 0.57 13.84
N ALA A 32 -6.44 0.67 12.59
CA ALA A 32 -7.86 0.71 12.24
C ALA A 32 -8.43 -0.71 12.12
N GLU A 33 -9.73 -0.82 11.85
CA GLU A 33 -10.39 -2.11 11.64
C GLU A 33 -9.77 -2.86 10.45
N PRO A 34 -9.70 -4.21 10.48
CA PRO A 34 -9.17 -5.00 9.38
C PRO A 34 -9.85 -4.66 8.05
N LEU A 35 -9.05 -4.49 7.00
CA LEU A 35 -9.52 -4.04 5.70
C LEU A 35 -8.94 -4.91 4.59
N GLU A 36 -9.80 -5.36 3.67
CA GLU A 36 -9.38 -6.08 2.47
C GLU A 36 -9.81 -5.31 1.21
N ILE A 37 -8.85 -5.02 0.33
CA ILE A 37 -9.11 -4.32 -0.93
C ILE A 37 -8.36 -4.96 -2.11
N GLY A 38 -9.00 -4.93 -3.28
CA GLY A 38 -8.34 -5.21 -4.54
C GLY A 38 -7.59 -3.98 -5.03
N PHE A 39 -6.29 -4.12 -5.32
CA PHE A 39 -5.47 -3.03 -5.82
C PHE A 39 -4.69 -3.44 -7.08
N ASN A 40 -4.37 -2.48 -7.94
CA ASN A 40 -3.52 -2.73 -9.10
C ASN A 40 -2.05 -2.73 -8.66
N ALA A 41 -1.39 -3.89 -8.76
CA ALA A 41 0.02 -4.04 -8.35
C ALA A 41 0.96 -3.10 -9.11
N ARG A 42 0.63 -2.79 -10.38
CA ARG A 42 1.43 -1.88 -11.18
C ARG A 42 1.48 -0.49 -10.58
N TYR A 43 0.36 -0.02 -10.02
CA TYR A 43 0.31 1.28 -9.37
C TYR A 43 1.15 1.32 -8.08
N LEU A 44 1.16 0.26 -7.27
CA LEU A 44 2.06 0.24 -6.10
C LEU A 44 3.52 0.32 -6.54
N MET A 45 3.93 -0.47 -7.52
CA MET A 45 5.30 -0.44 -8.04
C MET A 45 5.66 0.94 -8.59
N ASP A 46 4.78 1.53 -9.40
CA ASP A 46 5.03 2.83 -10.02
C ASP A 46 5.05 3.95 -8.98
N ILE A 47 4.21 3.90 -7.95
CA ILE A 47 4.21 4.85 -6.83
C ILE A 47 5.49 4.70 -6.00
N THR A 48 5.81 3.49 -5.53
CA THR A 48 7.02 3.23 -4.72
C THR A 48 8.30 3.58 -5.46
N SER A 49 8.34 3.49 -6.79
CA SER A 49 9.50 3.90 -7.59
C SER A 49 9.70 5.42 -7.69
N GLN A 50 8.68 6.21 -7.33
CA GLN A 50 8.70 7.68 -7.31
C GLN A 50 8.87 8.26 -5.90
N LEU A 51 8.85 7.41 -4.87
CA LEU A 51 9.12 7.83 -3.50
C LEU A 51 10.63 7.80 -3.29
N ASP A 52 11.19 8.96 -2.93
CA ASP A 52 12.62 9.09 -2.64
C ASP A 52 12.91 8.83 -1.14
N GLY A 53 11.89 8.97 -0.28
CA GLY A 53 11.97 8.76 1.16
C GLY A 53 11.88 7.28 1.60
N GLU A 54 12.32 7.01 2.83
CA GLU A 54 12.28 5.66 3.41
C GLU A 54 10.86 5.19 3.81
N LEU A 55 9.92 6.14 3.96
CA LEU A 55 8.58 5.89 4.46
C LEU A 55 7.51 6.46 3.51
N ALA A 56 6.39 5.75 3.44
CA ALA A 56 5.23 6.12 2.65
C ALA A 56 3.95 5.98 3.47
N THR A 57 3.03 6.94 3.37
CA THR A 57 1.72 6.86 4.02
C THR A 57 0.64 6.62 2.97
N PHE A 58 -0.11 5.53 3.14
CA PHE A 58 -1.25 5.18 2.30
C PHE A 58 -2.55 5.41 3.07
N GLU A 59 -3.39 6.32 2.58
CA GLU A 59 -4.73 6.52 3.10
C GLU A 59 -5.72 5.73 2.25
N LEU A 60 -6.23 4.65 2.85
CA LEU A 60 -7.17 3.72 2.25
C LEU A 60 -8.54 3.90 2.89
N SER A 61 -9.59 3.98 2.08
CA SER A 61 -10.97 4.11 2.59
C SER A 61 -11.76 2.81 2.41
N ASN A 62 -12.05 2.43 1.17
CA ASN A 62 -12.74 1.18 0.83
C ASN A 62 -12.41 0.78 -0.63
N SER A 63 -12.89 -0.38 -1.07
CA SER A 63 -12.56 -0.94 -2.40
C SER A 63 -13.01 -0.10 -3.60
N GLY A 64 -13.94 0.84 -3.43
CA GLY A 64 -14.42 1.73 -4.49
C GLY A 64 -13.92 3.17 -4.38
N ALA A 65 -13.18 3.50 -3.32
CA ALA A 65 -12.74 4.85 -3.02
C ALA A 65 -11.30 5.10 -3.53
N PRO A 66 -10.97 6.35 -3.89
CA PRO A 66 -9.60 6.70 -4.24
C PRO A 66 -8.65 6.46 -3.05
N THR A 67 -7.41 6.08 -3.37
CA THR A 67 -6.30 5.96 -2.43
C THR A 67 -5.42 7.19 -2.54
N ILE A 68 -5.06 7.79 -1.39
CA ILE A 68 -4.09 8.89 -1.35
C ILE A 68 -2.76 8.30 -0.86
N VAL A 69 -1.68 8.63 -1.56
CA VAL A 69 -0.32 8.25 -1.14
C VAL A 69 0.48 9.51 -0.91
N ARG A 70 1.20 9.56 0.22
CA ARG A 70 2.10 10.65 0.59
C ARG A 70 3.48 10.10 0.88
N ASP A 71 4.49 10.82 0.42
CA ASP A 71 5.87 10.58 0.83
C ASP A 71 6.04 11.00 2.29
N GLY A 72 6.75 10.20 3.09
CA GLY A 72 7.06 10.51 4.48
C GLY A 72 7.92 11.77 4.66
N GLU A 73 8.59 12.25 3.60
CA GLU A 73 9.42 13.45 3.62
C GLU A 73 8.70 14.75 3.20
N ASP A 74 7.38 14.74 2.95
CA ASP A 74 6.63 15.97 2.61
C ASP A 74 6.29 16.83 3.85
N THR A 75 7.27 17.03 4.74
CA THR A 75 7.22 18.05 5.80
C THR A 75 8.25 19.18 5.59
N MET A 76 9.12 19.13 4.57
CA MET A 76 10.16 20.15 4.37
C MET A 76 10.47 20.56 2.91
N HIS A 77 9.47 20.72 2.03
CA HIS A 77 9.70 21.39 0.73
C HIS A 77 9.02 22.77 0.58
N SER A 78 8.47 23.34 1.66
CA SER A 78 7.98 24.72 1.67
C SER A 78 8.93 25.67 2.39
N MET A 79 10.16 25.79 1.87
CA MET A 79 11.01 26.97 2.08
C MET A 79 11.97 27.13 0.90
N CYS A 80 11.50 27.76 -0.17
CA CYS A 80 12.24 28.68 -1.04
C CYS A 80 11.24 29.60 -1.75
#